data_AF-A0A3M1QRN3-F1
#
_entry.id   AF-A0A3M1QRN3-F1
#
_cell.length_a   1.000
_cell.length_b   1.000
_cell.length_c   1.000
_cell.angle_alpha   90.00
_cell.angle_beta   90.00
_cell.angle_gamma   90.00
#
_symmetry.space_group_name_H-M   'P 1'
#
loop_
_entity.id
_entity.type
_entity.pdbx_description
1 polymer ?
#
loop_
_entity_poly.entity_id
_entity_poly.type
_entity_poly.pdbx_seq_one_letter_code
_entity_poly.pdbx_strand_id
1 'polypeptide(L)'
;HGVVPGGLLVDGCPLEEAGLARVAAAGASLCHCPRSNAYLGQPPAPVARWLALGIPVALGTDSLASSPSLDLWEEMAFAYLWHRATPEPLTAEALLAMATAGSAQALGWGDRCGRLAPGLAADLVAVEVAPGAASHLPERLLLDRGRVRLTLVAGRTLWDAESEPPADRRESP
;
A
#
# COMPACT_ATOMS: atom_id res chain seq x y z
N HIS A 1 14.42 12.07 -21.13
CA HIS A 1 15.60 11.30 -20.64
C HIS A 1 16.10 11.74 -19.25
N GLY A 2 15.25 12.23 -18.35
CA GLY A 2 15.64 12.57 -16.97
C GLY A 2 14.69 11.92 -15.97
N VAL A 3 15.20 11.49 -14.82
CA VAL A 3 14.39 11.19 -13.63
C VAL A 3 14.52 12.39 -12.72
N VAL A 4 13.41 12.96 -12.26
CA VAL A 4 13.44 14.11 -11.35
C VAL A 4 13.97 13.62 -9.99
N PRO A 5 15.01 14.26 -9.41
CA PRO A 5 15.50 13.88 -8.09
C PRO A 5 14.39 13.96 -7.04
N GLY A 6 14.22 12.90 -6.25
CA GLY A 6 13.14 12.79 -5.26
C GLY A 6 11.72 12.71 -5.86
N GLY A 7 11.58 12.50 -7.17
CA GLY A 7 10.27 12.33 -7.81
C GLY A 7 9.62 10.99 -7.47
N LEU A 8 8.29 10.94 -7.49
CA LEU A 8 7.49 9.72 -7.42
C LEU A 8 6.99 9.34 -8.82
N LEU A 9 7.38 8.17 -9.33
CA LEU A 9 6.92 7.66 -10.61
C LEU A 9 5.79 6.65 -10.35
N VAL A 10 4.61 6.92 -10.90
CA VAL A 10 3.41 6.09 -10.73
C VAL A 10 3.37 4.98 -11.78
N ASP A 11 2.82 3.83 -11.38
CA ASP A 11 2.71 2.55 -12.10
C ASP A 11 4.02 1.84 -12.41
N GLY A 12 5.14 2.59 -12.44
CA GLY A 12 6.46 2.05 -12.77
C GLY A 12 6.48 1.36 -14.14
N CYS A 13 5.69 1.90 -15.09
CA CYS A 13 5.59 1.54 -16.52
C CYS A 13 6.87 0.84 -17.01
N PRO A 14 6.81 -0.35 -17.65
CA PRO A 14 7.90 -1.33 -17.72
C PRO A 14 9.27 -0.70 -17.97
N LEU A 15 9.94 -0.36 -16.86
CA LEU A 15 11.28 0.21 -16.90
C LEU A 15 12.24 -0.94 -17.10
N GLU A 16 13.05 -0.84 -18.15
CA GLU A 16 14.22 -1.71 -18.31
C GLU A 16 15.21 -1.47 -17.16
N GLU A 17 16.14 -2.40 -16.94
CA GLU A 17 17.14 -2.32 -15.86
C GLU A 17 17.92 -0.98 -15.85
N ALA A 18 18.25 -0.44 -17.03
CA ALA A 18 18.90 0.87 -17.13
C ALA A 18 18.02 2.01 -16.61
N GLY A 19 16.70 1.90 -16.78
CA GLY A 19 15.71 2.83 -16.21
C GLY A 19 15.66 2.72 -14.69
N LEU A 20 15.62 1.51 -14.15
CA LEU A 20 15.61 1.27 -12.70
C LEU A 20 16.88 1.77 -12.02
N ALA A 21 18.04 1.54 -12.62
CA ALA A 21 19.31 2.06 -12.12
C ALA A 21 19.31 3.60 -12.05
N ARG A 22 18.67 4.27 -13.02
CA ARG A 22 18.52 5.73 -13.03
C ARG A 22 17.55 6.23 -11.97
N VAL A 23 16.47 5.49 -11.70
CA VAL A 23 15.54 5.81 -10.59
C VAL A 23 16.27 5.73 -9.25
N ALA A 24 16.99 4.64 -9.01
CA ALA A 24 17.77 4.45 -7.78
C ALA A 24 18.84 5.55 -7.61
N ALA A 25 19.62 5.84 -8.67
CA ALA A 25 20.66 6.86 -8.63
C ALA A 25 20.11 8.28 -8.41
N ALA A 26 18.88 8.56 -8.84
CA ALA A 26 18.21 9.84 -8.63
C ALA A 26 17.59 9.99 -7.23
N GLY A 27 17.60 8.94 -6.40
CA GLY A 27 16.85 8.91 -5.14
C GLY A 27 15.35 9.09 -5.35
N ALA A 28 14.85 8.66 -6.51
CA ALA A 28 13.43 8.71 -6.83
C ALA A 28 12.73 7.44 -6.32
N SER A 29 11.40 7.51 -6.25
CA SER A 29 10.54 6.46 -5.70
C SER A 29 9.57 5.95 -6.76
N LEU A 30 9.04 4.75 -6.55
CA LEU A 30 8.02 4.14 -7.41
C LEU A 30 6.70 3.98 -6.65
N CYS A 31 5.57 4.05 -7.35
CA CYS A 31 4.25 3.71 -6.80
C CYS A 31 3.68 2.55 -7.62
N HIS A 32 3.35 1.44 -6.96
CA HIS A 32 2.71 0.30 -7.60
C HIS A 32 1.18 0.38 -7.45
N CYS A 33 0.47 0.33 -8.59
CA CYS A 33 -1.00 0.33 -8.65
C CYS A 33 -1.53 -0.96 -9.30
N PRO A 34 -1.43 -2.12 -8.63
CA PRO A 34 -1.61 -3.42 -9.26
C PRO A 34 -2.98 -3.63 -9.93
N ARG A 35 -4.08 -3.17 -9.34
CA ARG A 35 -5.42 -3.32 -9.94
C ARG A 35 -5.57 -2.47 -11.20
N SER A 36 -5.06 -1.25 -11.19
CA SER A 36 -5.05 -0.38 -12.39
C SER A 36 -4.17 -0.97 -13.49
N ASN A 37 -2.95 -1.41 -13.15
CA ASN A 37 -2.05 -2.06 -14.09
C ASN A 37 -2.71 -3.28 -14.75
N ALA A 38 -3.36 -4.14 -13.97
CA ALA A 38 -4.09 -5.29 -14.48
C ALA A 38 -5.28 -4.88 -15.37
N TYR A 39 -6.05 -3.86 -14.97
CA TYR A 39 -7.14 -3.31 -15.78
C TYR A 39 -6.65 -2.81 -17.15
N LEU A 40 -5.48 -2.18 -17.19
CA LEU A 40 -4.83 -1.70 -18.41
C LEU A 40 -4.11 -2.80 -19.21
N GLY A 41 -4.22 -4.07 -18.79
CA GLY A 41 -3.60 -5.21 -19.47
C GLY A 41 -2.08 -5.31 -19.31
N GLN A 42 -1.51 -4.63 -18.31
CA GLN A 42 -0.09 -4.73 -18.00
C GLN A 42 0.23 -6.02 -17.21
N PRO A 43 1.43 -6.61 -17.38
CA PRO A 43 1.86 -7.72 -16.53
C PRO A 43 2.18 -7.24 -15.10
N PRO A 44 2.30 -8.15 -14.11
CA PRO A 44 2.81 -7.82 -12.79
C PRO A 44 4.17 -7.11 -12.89
N ALA A 45 4.31 -5.98 -12.22
CA ALA A 45 5.56 -5.23 -12.19
C ALA A 45 6.65 -5.99 -11.40
N PRO A 46 7.96 -5.81 -11.68
CA PRO A 46 9.03 -6.50 -10.96
C PRO A 46 9.31 -5.81 -9.60
N VAL A 47 8.31 -5.76 -8.73
CA VAL A 47 8.36 -5.00 -7.46
C VAL A 47 9.46 -5.53 -6.53
N ALA A 48 9.64 -6.85 -6.45
CA ALA A 48 10.71 -7.46 -5.67
C ALA A 48 12.10 -6.94 -6.10
N ARG A 49 12.31 -6.79 -7.41
CA ARG A 49 13.53 -6.19 -7.98
C ARG A 49 13.69 -4.73 -7.59
N TRP A 50 12.63 -3.93 -7.62
CA TRP A 50 12.66 -2.54 -7.19
C TRP A 50 13.10 -2.40 -5.73
N LEU A 51 12.53 -3.22 -4.86
CA LEU A 51 12.88 -3.29 -3.44
C LEU A 51 14.34 -3.73 -3.24
N ALA A 52 14.80 -4.73 -4.01
CA ALA A 52 16.19 -5.20 -3.96
C ALA A 52 17.22 -4.15 -4.40
N LEU A 53 16.82 -3.19 -5.25
CA LEU A 53 17.63 -2.04 -5.65
C LEU A 53 17.61 -0.90 -4.62
N GLY A 54 16.88 -1.05 -3.50
CA GLY A 54 16.76 -0.02 -2.47
C GLY A 54 15.88 1.16 -2.89
N ILE A 55 15.08 1.01 -3.95
CA ILE A 55 14.15 2.04 -4.39
C ILE A 55 12.96 2.05 -3.43
N PRO A 56 12.58 3.21 -2.84
CA PRO A 56 11.35 3.28 -2.06
C PRO A 56 10.13 3.00 -2.94
N VAL A 57 9.29 2.06 -2.50
CA VAL A 57 8.07 1.68 -3.23
C VAL A 57 6.83 1.97 -2.39
N ALA A 58 5.96 2.81 -2.92
CA ALA A 58 4.62 3.05 -2.42
C ALA A 58 3.62 2.05 -3.03
N LEU A 59 2.50 1.84 -2.32
CA LEU A 59 1.31 1.20 -2.87
C LEU A 59 0.23 2.26 -3.11
N GLY A 60 -0.41 2.24 -4.28
CA GLY A 60 -1.46 3.19 -4.65
C GLY A 60 -2.64 2.47 -5.33
N THR A 61 -3.82 3.09 -5.27
CA THR A 61 -5.01 2.56 -5.94
C THR A 61 -5.22 3.11 -7.34
N ASP A 62 -4.41 4.09 -7.75
CA ASP A 62 -4.68 4.94 -8.91
C ASP A 62 -6.09 5.57 -8.81
N SER A 63 -6.91 5.53 -9.87
CA SER A 63 -8.20 6.22 -9.95
C SER A 63 -9.37 5.28 -10.18
N LEU A 64 -10.60 5.75 -9.93
CA LEU A 64 -11.83 5.00 -10.21
C LEU A 64 -12.07 4.72 -11.70
N ALA A 65 -11.28 5.32 -12.60
CA ALA A 65 -11.34 5.01 -14.03
C ALA A 65 -10.73 3.64 -14.37
N SER A 66 -9.84 3.13 -13.52
CA SER A 66 -9.04 1.92 -13.73
C SER A 66 -9.03 0.98 -12.52
N SER A 67 -9.55 1.42 -11.38
CA SER A 67 -9.74 0.61 -10.17
C SER A 67 -11.22 0.56 -9.74
N PRO A 68 -11.77 -0.62 -9.38
CA PRO A 68 -13.16 -0.73 -8.92
C PRO A 68 -13.47 0.01 -7.61
N SER A 69 -12.44 0.30 -6.80
CA SER A 69 -12.55 1.00 -5.53
C SER A 69 -11.24 1.72 -5.19
N LEU A 70 -11.28 2.63 -4.22
CA LEU A 70 -10.09 3.28 -3.65
C LEU A 70 -9.68 2.63 -2.31
N ASP A 71 -9.78 1.30 -2.23
CA ASP A 71 -9.50 0.53 -1.03
C ASP A 71 -8.08 -0.09 -1.09
N LEU A 72 -7.19 0.31 -0.18
CA LEU A 72 -5.82 -0.22 -0.08
C LEU A 72 -5.77 -1.68 0.43
N TRP A 73 -6.76 -2.14 1.20
CA TRP A 73 -6.84 -3.56 1.59
C TRP A 73 -7.08 -4.43 0.38
N GLU A 74 -8.01 -4.02 -0.48
CA GLU A 74 -8.27 -4.72 -1.74
C GLU A 74 -7.07 -4.65 -2.70
N GLU A 75 -6.36 -3.51 -2.73
CA GLU A 75 -5.12 -3.35 -3.52
C GLU A 75 -4.05 -4.35 -3.06
N MET A 76 -3.80 -4.44 -1.75
CA MET A 76 -2.83 -5.38 -1.17
C MET A 76 -3.23 -6.84 -1.40
N ALA A 77 -4.50 -7.21 -1.16
CA ALA A 77 -4.98 -8.57 -1.37
C ALA A 77 -4.87 -9.00 -2.83
N PHE A 78 -5.20 -8.10 -3.76
CA PHE A 78 -5.05 -8.34 -5.19
C PHE A 78 -3.57 -8.51 -5.55
N ALA A 79 -2.69 -7.61 -5.10
CA ALA A 79 -1.25 -7.69 -5.34
C ALA A 79 -0.67 -9.04 -4.86
N TYR A 80 -1.01 -9.43 -3.63
CA TYR A 80 -0.55 -10.68 -3.03
C TYR A 80 -0.88 -11.91 -3.89
N LEU A 81 -2.11 -11.99 -4.39
CA LEU A 81 -2.55 -13.10 -5.23
C LEU A 81 -2.00 -13.00 -6.65
N TRP A 82 -1.97 -11.81 -7.23
CA TRP A 82 -1.55 -11.58 -8.61
C TRP A 82 -0.05 -11.86 -8.81
N HIS A 83 0.78 -11.47 -7.84
CA HIS A 83 2.22 -11.74 -7.87
C HIS A 83 2.57 -13.19 -7.50
N ARG A 84 1.64 -14.00 -6.96
CA ARG A 84 1.93 -15.35 -6.47
C ARG A 84 2.46 -16.32 -7.53
N ALA A 85 2.08 -16.12 -8.79
CA ALA A 85 2.54 -16.94 -9.91
C ALA A 85 3.80 -16.39 -10.60
N THR A 86 4.35 -15.27 -10.10
CA THR A 86 5.58 -14.69 -10.63
C THR A 86 6.82 -15.38 -10.05
N PRO A 87 8.00 -15.27 -10.68
CA PRO A 87 9.24 -15.82 -10.13
C PRO A 87 9.65 -15.23 -8.78
N GLU A 88 9.22 -14.00 -8.48
CA GLU A 88 9.55 -13.27 -7.25
C GLU A 88 8.27 -12.75 -6.58
N PRO A 89 7.48 -13.63 -5.92
CA PRO A 89 6.22 -13.25 -5.32
C PRO A 89 6.41 -12.29 -4.14
N LEU A 90 5.46 -11.38 -3.95
CA LEU A 90 5.44 -10.45 -2.82
C LEU A 90 4.86 -11.12 -1.57
N THR A 91 5.49 -10.91 -0.42
CA THR A 91 4.94 -11.34 0.87
C THR A 91 3.92 -10.34 1.39
N ALA A 92 3.05 -10.80 2.29
CA ALA A 92 2.08 -9.93 2.96
C ALA A 92 2.75 -8.82 3.78
N GLU A 93 3.89 -9.11 4.42
CA GLU A 93 4.69 -8.12 5.15
C GLU A 93 5.27 -7.06 4.22
N ALA A 94 5.77 -7.46 3.04
CA ALA A 94 6.30 -6.52 2.07
C ALA A 94 5.21 -5.56 1.59
N LEU A 95 4.01 -6.08 1.33
CA LEU A 95 2.86 -5.28 0.92
C LEU A 95 2.38 -4.34 2.03
N LEU A 96 2.30 -4.82 3.28
CA LEU A 96 1.97 -3.97 4.43
C LEU A 96 3.01 -2.88 4.65
N ALA A 97 4.30 -3.19 4.49
CA ALA A 97 5.37 -2.22 4.55
C ALA A 97 5.25 -1.19 3.43
N MET A 98 5.00 -1.61 2.19
CA MET A 98 4.75 -0.72 1.04
C MET A 98 3.56 0.22 1.31
N ALA A 99 2.47 -0.29 1.87
CA ALA A 99 1.28 0.50 2.19
C ALA A 99 1.48 1.48 3.37
N THR A 100 2.56 1.35 4.15
CA THR A 100 2.82 2.14 5.35
C THR A 100 4.17 2.86 5.27
N ALA A 101 5.23 2.28 5.84
CA ALA A 101 6.56 2.87 5.92
C ALA A 101 7.17 3.14 4.53
N GLY A 102 6.92 2.25 3.57
CA GLY A 102 7.37 2.37 2.18
C GLY A 102 6.74 3.57 1.48
N SER A 103 5.41 3.71 1.53
CA SER A 103 4.70 4.90 1.04
C SER A 103 5.16 6.18 1.73
N ALA A 104 5.36 6.17 3.05
CA ALA A 104 5.88 7.34 3.76
C ALA A 104 7.28 7.72 3.29
N GLN A 105 8.18 6.75 3.10
CA GLN A 105 9.51 7.00 2.53
C GLN A 105 9.43 7.51 1.09
N ALA A 106 8.58 6.90 0.26
CA ALA A 106 8.41 7.26 -1.14
C ALA A 106 7.91 8.70 -1.32
N LEU A 107 7.10 9.20 -0.38
CA LEU A 107 6.57 10.56 -0.33
C LEU A 107 7.49 11.56 0.41
N GLY A 108 8.64 11.12 0.92
CA GLY A 108 9.54 11.97 1.72
C GLY A 108 8.99 12.33 3.11
N TRP A 109 8.09 11.52 3.66
CA TRP A 109 7.48 11.67 4.98
C TRP A 109 7.95 10.62 6.00
N GLY A 110 9.04 9.90 5.70
CA GLY A 110 9.54 8.82 6.53
C GLY A 110 10.05 9.25 7.92
N ASP A 111 10.23 10.55 8.15
CA ASP A 111 10.53 11.20 9.43
C ASP A 111 9.29 11.75 10.14
N ARG A 112 8.11 11.64 9.51
CA ARG A 112 6.83 12.17 10.01
C ARG A 112 5.82 11.07 10.34
N CYS A 113 5.71 10.03 9.53
CA CYS A 113 4.70 8.98 9.70
C CYS A 113 5.13 7.62 9.08
N GLY A 114 4.19 6.69 8.98
CA GLY A 114 4.37 5.37 8.35
C GLY A 114 4.99 4.30 9.25
N ARG A 115 5.42 4.66 10.47
CA ARG A 115 5.90 3.73 11.50
C ARG A 115 5.36 4.09 12.87
N LEU A 116 5.22 3.09 13.73
CA LEU A 116 4.92 3.28 15.15
C LEU A 116 6.22 3.48 15.92
N ALA A 117 6.63 4.74 16.09
CA ALA A 117 7.83 5.08 16.84
C ALA A 117 7.68 6.44 17.56
N PRO A 118 8.33 6.64 18.72
CA PRO A 118 8.36 7.94 19.38
C PRO A 118 8.85 9.04 18.44
N GLY A 119 8.19 10.21 18.50
CA GLY A 119 8.51 11.38 17.67
C GLY A 119 7.81 11.43 16.31
N LEU A 120 7.16 10.35 15.88
CA LEU A 120 6.32 10.34 14.67
C LEU A 120 4.87 10.73 14.99
N ALA A 121 4.14 11.17 13.96
CA ALA A 121 2.72 11.44 14.07
C ALA A 121 1.94 10.18 14.45
N ALA A 122 0.92 10.34 15.31
CA ALA A 122 -0.02 9.28 15.66
C ALA A 122 -1.05 9.07 14.54
N ASP A 123 -0.56 8.62 13.38
CA ASP A 123 -1.36 8.16 12.24
C ASP A 123 -1.57 6.66 12.38
N LEU A 124 -2.75 6.25 12.86
CA LEU A 124 -3.03 4.89 13.30
C LEU A 124 -4.31 4.36 12.67
N VAL A 125 -4.30 3.07 12.35
CA VAL A 125 -5.51 2.32 12.00
C VAL A 125 -5.57 1.11 12.93
N ALA A 126 -6.63 0.99 13.71
CA ALA A 126 -6.91 -0.21 14.49
C ALA A 126 -7.79 -1.13 13.66
N VAL A 127 -7.40 -2.40 13.55
CA VAL A 127 -8.08 -3.39 12.72
C VAL A 127 -8.45 -4.58 13.57
N GLU A 128 -9.71 -4.99 13.47
CA GLU A 128 -10.19 -6.23 14.09
C GLU A 128 -9.65 -7.43 13.33
N VAL A 129 -9.10 -8.40 14.06
CA VAL A 129 -8.52 -9.63 13.52
C VAL A 129 -9.28 -10.84 14.05
N ALA A 130 -9.51 -11.82 13.17
CA ALA A 130 -10.23 -13.03 13.54
C ALA A 130 -9.49 -13.80 14.65
N PRO A 131 -10.21 -14.48 15.55
CA PRO A 131 -9.59 -15.37 16.54
C PRO A 131 -8.65 -16.39 15.86
N GLY A 132 -7.43 -16.51 16.38
CA GLY A 132 -6.41 -17.43 15.84
C GLY A 132 -5.58 -16.88 14.66
N ALA A 133 -5.82 -15.65 14.20
CA ALA A 133 -5.07 -15.04 13.11
C ALA A 133 -3.58 -14.74 13.43
N ALA A 134 -3.18 -14.82 14.71
CA ALA A 134 -1.86 -14.39 15.18
C ALA A 134 -0.67 -15.10 14.50
N SER A 135 -0.82 -16.37 14.08
CA SER A 135 0.26 -17.12 13.43
C SER A 135 0.54 -16.72 11.98
N HIS A 136 -0.39 -16.00 11.34
CA HIS A 136 -0.30 -15.54 9.94
C HIS A 136 -0.87 -14.13 9.81
N LEU A 137 -0.58 -13.28 10.79
CA LEU A 137 -1.25 -11.99 10.96
C LEU A 137 -1.19 -11.11 9.70
N PRO A 138 -0.04 -10.95 9.00
CA PRO A 138 0.01 -10.17 7.77
C PRO A 138 -0.93 -10.71 6.70
N GLU A 139 -0.88 -12.00 6.37
CA GLU A 139 -1.74 -12.60 5.35
C GLU A 139 -3.21 -12.50 5.72
N ARG A 140 -3.55 -12.75 6.99
CA ARG A 140 -4.92 -12.65 7.51
C ARG A 140 -5.42 -11.21 7.42
N LEU A 141 -4.60 -10.23 7.78
CA LEU A 141 -4.95 -8.82 7.72
C LEU A 141 -5.30 -8.38 6.27
N LEU A 142 -4.49 -8.79 5.30
CA LEU A 142 -4.74 -8.53 3.88
C LEU A 142 -5.99 -9.27 3.37
N LEU A 143 -6.06 -10.59 3.59
CA LEU A 143 -7.07 -11.46 2.96
C LEU A 143 -8.45 -11.37 3.62
N ASP A 144 -8.50 -11.16 4.94
CA ASP A 144 -9.74 -10.90 5.67
C ASP A 144 -10.25 -9.47 5.44
N ARG A 145 -9.51 -8.66 4.66
CA ARG A 145 -9.80 -7.26 4.33
C ARG A 145 -10.11 -6.46 5.59
N GLY A 146 -9.12 -6.48 6.48
CA GLY A 146 -9.14 -5.93 7.83
C GLY A 146 -10.32 -5.02 8.16
N ARG A 147 -11.20 -5.45 9.06
CA ARG A 147 -12.30 -4.61 9.54
C ARG A 147 -11.72 -3.49 10.41
N VAL A 148 -11.57 -2.31 9.83
CA VAL A 148 -11.11 -1.12 10.56
C VAL A 148 -12.10 -0.86 11.70
N ARG A 149 -11.58 -0.54 12.89
CA ARG A 149 -12.35 -0.15 14.10
C ARG A 149 -12.11 1.31 14.49
N LEU A 150 -10.95 1.84 14.14
CA LEU A 150 -10.54 3.18 14.51
C LEU A 150 -9.51 3.71 13.51
N THR A 151 -9.63 4.98 13.15
CA THR A 151 -8.64 5.71 12.32
C THR A 151 -8.27 7.01 13.03
N LEU A 152 -6.99 7.22 13.28
CA LEU A 152 -6.42 8.46 13.77
C LEU A 152 -5.47 9.07 12.76
N VAL A 153 -5.49 10.41 12.69
CA VAL A 153 -4.48 11.19 11.96
C VAL A 153 -3.98 12.31 12.86
N ALA A 154 -2.66 12.34 13.06
CA ALA A 154 -1.98 13.22 14.01
C ALA A 154 -2.62 13.18 15.41
N GLY A 155 -3.04 11.99 15.86
CA GLY A 155 -3.67 11.77 17.16
C GLY A 155 -5.14 12.20 17.25
N ARG A 156 -5.74 12.70 16.16
CA ARG A 156 -7.18 13.00 16.12
C ARG A 156 -7.94 11.82 15.52
N THR A 157 -8.96 11.35 16.21
CA THR A 157 -9.90 10.35 15.68
C THR A 157 -10.65 10.94 14.48
N LEU A 158 -10.50 10.31 13.33
CA LEU A 158 -11.25 10.64 12.11
C LEU A 158 -12.43 9.69 11.89
N TRP A 159 -12.31 8.45 12.36
CA TRP A 159 -13.37 7.46 12.28
C TRP A 159 -13.27 6.50 13.45
N ASP A 160 -14.43 6.15 14.03
CA ASP A 160 -14.56 5.23 15.14
C ASP A 160 -15.82 4.40 14.94
N ALA A 161 -15.65 3.08 14.83
CA ALA A 161 -16.73 2.15 14.59
C ALA A 161 -17.73 2.03 15.75
N GLU A 162 -17.37 2.47 16.96
CA GLU A 162 -18.28 2.51 18.11
C GLU A 162 -19.16 3.76 18.11
N SER A 163 -18.78 4.78 17.34
CA SER A 163 -19.55 6.01 17.19
C SER A 163 -20.66 5.91 16.13
N GLU A 164 -20.66 4.86 15.31
CA GLU A 164 -21.74 4.62 14.34
C GLU A 164 -22.98 4.02 15.05
N PRO A 165 -24.20 4.56 14.80
CA PRO A 165 -25.40 3.90 15.26
C PRO A 165 -25.51 2.50 14.62
N PRO A 166 -26.08 1.51 15.32
CA PRO A 166 -26.22 0.16 14.80
C PRO A 166 -26.95 0.17 13.45
N ALA A 167 -26.58 -0.79 12.59
CA ALA A 167 -27.04 -0.88 11.20
C ALA A 167 -28.58 -0.96 11.04
N ASP A 168 -29.32 -1.22 12.12
CA ASP A 168 -30.79 -1.24 12.16
C ASP A 168 -31.43 0.15 12.09
N ARG A 169 -30.65 1.25 12.19
CA ARG A 169 -31.13 2.63 12.09
C ARG A 169 -30.78 3.35 10.79
N ARG A 170 -30.24 2.65 9.79
CA ARG A 170 -30.10 3.21 8.44
C ARG A 170 -31.42 3.01 7.71
N GLU A 171 -32.35 3.94 7.87
CA GLU A 171 -33.51 4.02 6.98
C GLU A 171 -33.01 4.08 5.53
N SER A 172 -33.48 3.13 4.72
CA SER A 172 -33.18 3.03 3.30
C SER A 172 -33.60 4.31 2.58
N PRO A 173 -32.72 4.95 1.77
CA PRO A 173 -33.16 5.88 0.75
C PRO A 173 -33.85 5.16 -0.43
#